data_AF-H9V564-F1
#
_entry.id   AF-H9V564-F1
#
_cell.length_a   1.000
_cell.length_b   1.000
_cell.length_c   1.000
_cell.angle_alpha   90.00
_cell.angle_beta   90.00
_cell.angle_gamma   90.00
#
_symmetry.space_group_name_H-M   'P 1'
#
loop_
_entity.id
_entity.type
_entity.pdbx_description
1 polymer ?
#
loop_
_entity_poly.entity_id
_entity_poly.type
_entity_poly.pdbx_seq_one_letter_code
_entity_poly.pdbx_strand_id
1 'polypeptide(L)'
;ANPENVEHILKTRFENYPKGNPFTSILHDLLGNGIFNADGDTWKLQRKVASYEFKSRSLRNFVVKVVEEVTDRLLPMLHDASDTGRCLDLQDILQRFAFDTICKVAFGVDPAWLDARFDESELAGALDVAAMLSAG
;
A
#
# COMPACT_ATOMS: atom_id res chain seq x y z
N ALA A 1 6.96 -0.88 26.12
CA ALA A 1 6.02 -0.01 25.38
C ALA A 1 4.91 0.41 26.32
N ASN A 2 4.58 1.70 26.41
CA ASN A 2 3.50 2.22 27.27
C ASN A 2 2.33 2.70 26.38
N PRO A 3 1.14 2.08 26.45
CA PRO A 3 -0.03 2.48 25.66
C PRO A 3 -0.45 3.94 25.85
N GLU A 4 -0.32 4.49 27.06
CA GLU A 4 -0.66 5.89 27.35
C GLU A 4 0.25 6.85 26.58
N ASN A 5 1.54 6.51 26.47
CA ASN A 5 2.48 7.29 25.66
C ASN A 5 2.14 7.20 24.17
N VAL A 6 1.71 6.03 23.69
CA VAL A 6 1.30 5.86 22.28
C VAL A 6 0.05 6.69 21.98
N GLU A 7 -0.95 6.67 22.84
CA GLU A 7 -2.15 7.51 22.70
C GLU A 7 -1.80 9.00 22.78
N HIS A 8 -0.92 9.37 23.72
CA HIS A 8 -0.46 10.74 23.86
C HIS A 8 0.16 11.25 22.55
N ILE A 9 1.06 10.48 21.94
CA ILE A 9 1.78 10.86 20.73
C ILE A 9 0.89 10.81 19.49
N LEU A 10 0.13 9.73 19.29
CA LEU A 10 -0.58 9.50 18.01
C LEU A 10 -1.99 10.09 17.96
N LYS A 11 -2.55 10.54 19.08
CA LYS A 11 -3.94 11.02 19.16
C LYS A 11 -4.09 12.29 19.98
N THR A 12 -3.72 12.28 21.25
CA THR A 12 -4.07 13.38 22.18
C THR A 12 -3.25 14.65 21.97
N ARG A 13 -1.95 14.50 21.69
CA ARG A 13 -1.00 15.60 21.43
C ARG A 13 -0.33 15.44 20.07
N PHE A 14 -1.04 14.89 19.08
CA PHE A 14 -0.52 14.61 17.74
C PHE A 14 0.23 15.78 17.09
N GLU A 15 -0.28 17.00 17.25
CA GLU A 15 0.34 18.21 16.68
C GLU A 15 1.72 18.53 17.26
N ASN A 16 2.05 18.02 18.46
CA ASN A 16 3.35 18.21 19.08
C ASN A 16 4.44 17.26 18.52
N TYR A 17 4.05 16.27 17.72
CA TYR A 17 4.94 15.22 17.23
C TYR A 17 4.89 15.14 15.68
N PRO A 18 5.38 16.17 14.97
CA PRO A 18 5.54 16.08 13.52
C PRO A 18 6.56 14.98 13.17
N LYS A 19 6.47 14.42 11.97
CA LYS A 19 7.49 13.47 11.47
C LYS A 19 8.85 14.15 11.39
N GLY A 20 8.85 15.44 11.06
CA GLY A 20 10.01 16.31 11.11
C GLY A 20 10.94 16.15 9.92
N ASN A 21 11.87 17.10 9.78
CA ASN A 21 12.70 17.25 8.60
C ASN A 21 13.50 15.99 8.18
N PRO A 22 14.08 15.20 9.12
CA PRO A 22 14.80 13.99 8.73
C PRO A 22 13.92 12.99 7.98
N PHE A 23 12.70 12.75 8.46
CA PHE A 23 11.77 11.85 7.81
C PHE A 23 11.29 12.42 6.48
N THR A 24 10.95 13.71 6.45
CA THR A 24 10.39 14.33 5.25
C THR A 24 11.39 14.48 4.12
N SER A 25 12.67 14.69 4.45
CA SER A 25 13.74 14.85 3.44
C SER A 25 14.09 13.53 2.77
N ILE A 26 14.20 12.44 3.54
CA ILE A 26 14.54 11.10 3.03
C ILE A 26 13.50 10.66 1.98
N LEU A 27 12.22 10.77 2.31
CA LEU A 27 11.15 10.28 1.41
C LEU A 27 10.69 11.32 0.38
N HIS A 28 11.35 12.47 0.27
CA HIS A 28 10.89 13.56 -0.59
C HIS A 28 10.91 13.17 -2.08
N ASP A 29 11.92 12.46 -2.55
CA ASP A 29 12.05 12.13 -3.97
C ASP A 29 10.98 11.13 -4.43
N LEU A 30 10.54 10.24 -3.54
CA LEU A 30 9.47 9.28 -3.81
C LEU A 30 8.07 9.84 -3.53
N LEU A 31 7.86 10.44 -2.35
CA LEU A 31 6.53 10.80 -1.85
C LEU A 31 6.23 12.31 -1.99
N GLY A 32 7.22 13.12 -2.34
CA GLY A 32 7.10 14.57 -2.44
C GLY A 32 6.49 15.18 -1.18
N ASN A 33 5.51 16.05 -1.35
CA ASN A 33 4.70 16.61 -0.26
C ASN A 33 3.38 15.83 -0.07
N GLY A 34 3.36 14.54 -0.40
CA GLY A 34 2.18 13.68 -0.31
C GLY A 34 1.77 13.39 1.14
N ILE A 35 0.59 12.78 1.31
CA ILE A 35 -0.06 12.56 2.61
C ILE A 35 0.81 11.82 3.64
N PHE A 36 1.72 10.95 3.19
CA PHE A 36 2.63 10.23 4.08
C PHE A 36 3.85 11.05 4.49
N ASN A 37 4.19 12.09 3.71
CA ASN A 37 5.37 12.92 3.88
C ASN A 37 5.08 14.37 4.32
N ALA A 38 3.81 14.76 4.40
CA ALA A 38 3.38 16.06 4.89
C ALA A 38 3.13 16.08 6.41
N ASP A 39 3.30 17.24 7.04
CA ASP A 39 2.91 17.52 8.43
C ASP A 39 1.93 18.72 8.49
N GLY A 40 1.35 18.96 9.68
CA GLY A 40 0.52 20.13 9.95
C GLY A 40 -0.73 20.25 9.07
N ASP A 41 -1.06 21.47 8.66
CA ASP A 41 -2.29 21.76 7.93
C ASP A 41 -2.33 21.14 6.53
N THR A 42 -1.19 21.02 5.86
CA THR A 42 -1.06 20.32 4.58
C THR A 42 -1.49 18.86 4.71
N TRP A 43 -0.99 18.16 5.73
CA TRP A 43 -1.41 16.79 6.03
C TRP A 43 -2.90 16.71 6.38
N LYS A 44 -3.40 17.61 7.23
CA LYS A 44 -4.83 17.64 7.61
C LYS A 44 -5.73 17.77 6.39
N LEU A 45 -5.39 18.66 5.46
CA LEU A 45 -6.14 18.87 4.23
C LEU A 45 -6.12 17.63 3.35
N GLN A 46 -4.94 17.08 3.06
CA GLN A 46 -4.79 15.89 2.23
C GLN A 46 -5.50 14.67 2.83
N ARG A 47 -5.40 14.48 4.16
CA ARG A 47 -6.07 13.39 4.86
C ARG A 47 -7.59 13.53 4.85
N LYS A 48 -8.11 14.76 4.98
CA LYS A 48 -9.55 15.02 4.83
C LYS A 48 -10.02 14.62 3.43
N VAL A 49 -9.29 15.00 2.39
CA VAL A 49 -9.62 14.61 1.01
C VAL A 49 -9.56 13.08 0.84
N ALA A 50 -8.45 12.45 1.23
CA ALA A 50 -8.26 11.01 1.12
C ALA A 50 -9.31 10.20 1.91
N SER A 51 -9.79 10.71 3.05
CA SER A 51 -10.84 10.04 3.83
C SER A 51 -12.14 9.82 3.04
N TYR A 52 -12.40 10.61 2.00
CA TYR A 52 -13.56 10.44 1.15
C TYR A 52 -13.48 9.20 0.26
N GLU A 53 -12.28 8.72 -0.05
CA GLU A 53 -12.06 7.44 -0.74
C GLU A 53 -12.39 6.22 0.13
N PHE A 54 -12.56 6.42 1.44
CA PHE A 54 -12.98 5.38 2.39
C PHE A 54 -14.47 5.49 2.76
N LYS A 55 -15.28 6.23 2.00
CA LYS A 55 -16.74 6.23 2.15
C LYS A 55 -17.33 4.90 1.71
N SER A 56 -18.53 4.57 2.22
CA SER A 56 -19.18 3.27 1.99
C SER A 56 -19.34 2.88 0.51
N ARG A 57 -19.51 3.84 -0.40
CA ARG A 57 -19.58 3.56 -1.85
C ARG A 57 -18.21 3.12 -2.40
N SER A 58 -17.16 3.88 -2.09
CA SER A 58 -15.80 3.55 -2.52
C SER A 58 -15.31 2.24 -1.88
N LEU A 59 -15.64 1.99 -0.62
CA LEU A 59 -15.36 0.71 0.05
C LEU A 59 -16.06 -0.49 -0.62
N ARG A 60 -17.30 -0.33 -1.11
CA ARG A 60 -17.96 -1.39 -1.88
C ARG A 60 -17.21 -1.70 -3.18
N ASN A 61 -16.81 -0.67 -3.91
CA ASN A 61 -16.02 -0.86 -5.13
C ASN A 61 -14.65 -1.50 -4.83
N PHE A 62 -14.02 -1.12 -3.70
CA PHE A 62 -12.80 -1.76 -3.21
C PHE A 62 -13.00 -3.26 -3.00
N VAL A 63 -14.04 -3.65 -2.25
CA VAL A 63 -14.35 -5.06 -1.97
C VAL A 63 -14.57 -5.84 -3.27
N VAL A 64 -15.29 -5.28 -4.24
CA VAL A 64 -15.48 -5.95 -5.54
C VAL A 64 -14.15 -6.24 -6.22
N LYS A 65 -13.26 -5.23 -6.33
CA LYS A 65 -11.93 -5.41 -6.95
C LYS A 65 -11.07 -6.44 -6.23
N VAL A 66 -11.14 -6.47 -4.89
CA VAL A 66 -10.42 -7.46 -4.07
C VAL A 66 -10.97 -8.87 -4.32
N VAL A 67 -12.29 -9.02 -4.35
CA VAL A 67 -12.91 -10.33 -4.60
C VAL A 67 -12.54 -10.84 -5.98
N GLU A 68 -12.58 -9.99 -7.01
CA GLU A 68 -12.11 -10.33 -8.37
C GLU A 68 -10.65 -10.80 -8.37
N GLU A 69 -9.75 -10.10 -7.69
CA GLU A 69 -8.34 -10.50 -7.58
C GLU A 69 -8.16 -11.87 -6.89
N VAL A 70 -8.96 -12.11 -5.84
CA VAL A 70 -8.95 -13.38 -5.12
C VAL A 70 -9.47 -14.52 -5.99
N THR A 71 -10.60 -14.34 -6.67
CA THR A 71 -11.25 -15.39 -7.47
C THR A 71 -10.48 -15.71 -8.74
N ASP A 72 -9.89 -14.68 -9.37
CA ASP A 72 -9.36 -14.83 -10.73
C ASP A 72 -7.87 -15.18 -10.74
N ARG A 73 -7.12 -14.87 -9.67
CA ARG A 73 -5.67 -15.09 -9.61
C ARG A 73 -5.22 -15.85 -8.38
N LEU A 74 -5.53 -15.36 -7.18
CA LEU A 74 -4.99 -15.95 -5.94
C LEU A 74 -5.47 -17.39 -5.74
N LEU A 75 -6.79 -17.63 -5.80
CA LEU A 75 -7.36 -18.97 -5.60
C LEU A 75 -6.88 -19.97 -6.68
N PRO A 76 -6.93 -19.66 -7.99
CA PRO A 76 -6.41 -20.56 -9.01
C PRO A 76 -4.95 -20.97 -8.78
N MET A 77 -4.09 -20.03 -8.40
CA MET A 77 -2.68 -20.30 -8.14
C MET A 77 -2.46 -21.15 -6.88
N LEU A 78 -3.23 -20.92 -5.82
CA LEU A 78 -3.21 -21.77 -4.61
C LEU A 78 -3.70 -23.19 -4.91
N HIS A 79 -4.75 -23.33 -5.72
CA HIS A 79 -5.24 -24.64 -6.18
C HIS A 79 -4.20 -25.38 -7.01
N ASP A 80 -3.60 -24.74 -8.00
CA ASP A 80 -2.53 -25.31 -8.83
C ASP A 80 -1.34 -25.78 -7.97
N ALA A 81 -0.93 -24.98 -6.99
CA ALA A 81 0.15 -25.37 -6.08
C ALA A 81 -0.23 -26.56 -5.19
N SER A 82 -1.48 -26.62 -4.72
CA SER A 82 -2.00 -27.75 -3.95
C SER A 82 -2.01 -29.04 -4.79
N ASP A 83 -2.46 -28.97 -6.05
CA ASP A 83 -2.58 -30.13 -6.94
C ASP A 83 -1.22 -30.65 -7.38
N THR A 84 -0.25 -29.76 -7.58
CA THR A 84 1.12 -30.10 -8.02
C THR A 84 2.09 -30.39 -6.86
N GLY A 85 1.69 -30.12 -5.61
CA GLY A 85 2.56 -30.20 -4.44
C GLY A 85 3.66 -29.13 -4.44
N ARG A 86 3.49 -28.04 -5.19
CA ARG A 86 4.47 -26.94 -5.26
C ARG A 86 4.48 -26.15 -3.96
N CYS A 87 5.67 -25.92 -3.40
CA CYS A 87 5.84 -25.00 -2.28
C CYS A 87 5.75 -23.55 -2.76
N LEU A 88 4.99 -22.72 -2.04
CA LEU A 88 4.84 -21.29 -2.32
C LEU A 88 5.48 -20.46 -1.21
N ASP A 89 6.15 -19.38 -1.58
CA ASP A 89 6.53 -18.33 -0.65
C ASP A 89 5.35 -17.36 -0.44
N LEU A 90 4.67 -17.48 0.70
CA LEU A 90 3.52 -16.63 0.99
C LEU A 90 3.88 -15.15 1.16
N GLN A 91 5.13 -14.82 1.48
CA GLN A 91 5.55 -13.42 1.58
C GLN A 91 5.51 -12.75 0.20
N ASP A 92 6.13 -13.39 -0.79
CA ASP A 92 6.13 -12.94 -2.19
C ASP A 92 4.70 -12.89 -2.77
N ILE A 93 3.94 -13.97 -2.60
CA ILE A 93 2.56 -14.07 -3.11
C ILE A 93 1.66 -12.96 -2.54
N LEU A 94 1.70 -12.73 -1.23
CA LEU A 94 0.86 -11.73 -0.58
C LEU A 94 1.32 -10.30 -0.89
N GLN A 95 2.62 -10.10 -1.13
CA GLN A 95 3.14 -8.82 -1.62
C GLN A 95 2.59 -8.49 -3.00
N ARG A 96 2.66 -9.44 -3.95
CA ARG A 96 2.11 -9.26 -5.31
C ARG A 96 0.60 -9.00 -5.29
N PHE A 97 -0.13 -9.79 -4.51
CA PHE A 97 -1.57 -9.62 -4.32
C PHE A 97 -1.92 -8.23 -3.75
N ALA A 98 -1.21 -7.78 -2.71
CA ALA A 98 -1.43 -6.48 -2.11
C ALA A 98 -1.13 -5.34 -3.10
N PHE A 99 -0.06 -5.48 -3.89
CA PHE A 99 0.36 -4.52 -4.90
C PHE A 99 -0.66 -4.37 -6.03
N ASP A 100 -1.12 -5.49 -6.61
CA ASP A 100 -2.15 -5.48 -7.65
C ASP A 100 -3.45 -4.87 -7.13
N THR A 101 -3.86 -5.27 -5.92
CA THR A 101 -5.06 -4.74 -5.26
C THR A 101 -4.99 -3.23 -5.06
N ILE A 102 -3.89 -2.71 -4.50
CA ILE A 102 -3.77 -1.27 -4.24
C ILE A 102 -3.67 -0.48 -5.54
N CYS A 103 -2.99 -1.00 -6.57
CA CYS A 103 -2.90 -0.34 -7.88
C CYS A 103 -4.27 -0.24 -8.56
N LYS A 104 -5.06 -1.32 -8.52
CA LYS A 104 -6.43 -1.34 -9.06
C LYS A 104 -7.30 -0.32 -8.36
N VAL A 105 -7.13 -0.16 -7.05
CA VAL A 105 -8.00 0.68 -6.22
C VAL A 105 -7.59 2.15 -6.28
N ALA A 106 -6.31 2.44 -6.07
CA ALA A 106 -5.79 3.80 -5.98
C ALA A 106 -5.58 4.44 -7.34
N PHE A 107 -5.15 3.67 -8.35
CA PHE A 107 -4.78 4.19 -9.67
C PHE A 107 -5.69 3.70 -10.80
N GLY A 108 -6.53 2.70 -10.57
CA GLY A 108 -7.35 2.10 -11.62
C GLY A 108 -6.52 1.29 -12.63
N VAL A 109 -5.28 0.95 -12.27
CA VAL A 109 -4.33 0.19 -13.11
C VAL A 109 -4.25 -1.24 -12.61
N ASP A 110 -4.20 -2.20 -13.53
CA ASP A 110 -3.95 -3.60 -13.21
C ASP A 110 -2.52 -3.98 -13.62
N PRO A 111 -1.57 -4.09 -12.67
CA PRO A 111 -0.20 -4.50 -12.97
C PRO A 111 -0.08 -5.99 -13.31
N ALA A 112 -1.09 -6.80 -12.95
CA ALA A 112 -1.14 -8.24 -13.12
C ALA A 112 0.11 -8.99 -12.61
N TRP A 113 0.74 -8.49 -11.55
CA TRP A 113 1.99 -9.05 -11.02
C TRP A 113 1.81 -10.41 -10.34
N LEU A 114 0.64 -10.65 -9.76
CA LEU A 114 0.30 -11.94 -9.12
C LEU A 114 0.15 -13.08 -10.15
N ASP A 115 -0.11 -12.75 -11.41
CA ASP A 115 -0.34 -13.74 -12.45
C ASP A 115 0.98 -14.34 -12.92
N ALA A 116 1.18 -15.62 -12.60
CA ALA A 116 2.39 -16.38 -12.90
C ALA A 116 2.73 -16.51 -14.41
N ARG A 117 1.85 -16.04 -15.30
CA ARG A 117 2.08 -16.00 -16.75
C ARG A 117 2.90 -14.78 -17.20
N PHE A 118 3.03 -13.77 -16.34
CA PHE A 118 3.73 -12.53 -16.64
C PHE A 118 5.01 -12.41 -15.81
N ASP A 119 5.99 -11.71 -16.38
CA ASP A 119 7.22 -11.35 -15.68
C ASP A 119 6.95 -10.34 -14.55
N GLU A 120 7.99 -9.98 -13.79
CA GLU A 120 7.92 -8.98 -12.74
C GLU A 120 7.31 -7.66 -13.24
N SER A 121 6.41 -7.07 -12.45
CA SER A 121 5.76 -5.82 -12.82
C SER A 121 6.77 -4.68 -12.90
N GLU A 122 6.86 -4.03 -14.07
CA GLU A 122 7.72 -2.84 -14.27
C GLU A 122 7.43 -1.75 -13.23
N LEU A 123 6.14 -1.58 -12.88
CA LEU A 123 5.72 -0.60 -11.88
C LEU A 123 6.18 -0.98 -10.47
N ALA A 124 6.13 -2.28 -10.12
CA ALA A 124 6.62 -2.75 -8.82
C ALA A 124 8.14 -2.56 -8.71
N GLY A 125 8.89 -2.98 -9.74
CA GLY A 125 10.34 -2.80 -9.79
C GLY A 125 10.76 -1.34 -9.74
N ALA A 126 10.07 -0.46 -10.48
CA ALA A 126 10.34 0.98 -10.44
C ALA A 126 10.07 1.59 -9.06
N LEU A 127 9.00 1.14 -8.37
CA LEU A 127 8.68 1.61 -7.03
C LEU A 127 9.72 1.15 -6.00
N ASP A 128 10.18 -0.09 -6.08
CA ASP A 128 11.21 -0.63 -5.19
C ASP A 128 12.55 0.10 -5.37
N VAL A 129 12.96 0.36 -6.61
CA VAL A 129 14.16 1.16 -6.90
C VAL A 129 14.02 2.57 -6.32
N ALA A 130 12.88 3.23 -6.51
CA ALA A 130 12.65 4.57 -5.99
C ALA A 130 12.64 4.60 -4.44
N ALA A 131 12.07 3.58 -3.80
CA ALA A 131 12.09 3.42 -2.35
C ALA A 131 13.52 3.19 -1.81
N MET A 132 14.31 2.35 -2.47
CA MET A 132 15.71 2.11 -2.12
C MET A 132 16.56 3.39 -2.24
N LEU A 133 16.37 4.16 -3.31
CA LEU A 133 17.11 5.41 -3.51
C LEU A 133 16.71 6.49 -2.51
N SER A 134 15.43 6.53 -2.11
CA SER A 134 14.93 7.52 -1.15
C SER A 134 15.33 7.19 0.30
N ALA A 135 15.42 5.90 0.66
CA ALA A 135 15.75 5.47 2.02
C ALA A 135 17.27 5.36 2.32
N GLY A 136 18.12 5.61 1.32
CA GLY A 136 19.58 5.46 1.36
C GLY A 136 20.34 6.68 1.86
#